data_AF-G2GE14-F1
#
_entry.id   AF-G2GE14-F1
#
_cell.length_a   1.000
_cell.length_b   1.000
_cell.length_c   1.000
_cell.angle_alpha   90.00
_cell.angle_beta   90.00
_cell.angle_gamma   90.00
#
_symmetry.space_group_name_H-M   'P 1'
#
loop_
_entity.id
_entity.type
_entity.pdbx_description
1 polymer ?
#
loop_
_entity_poly.entity_id
_entity_poly.type
_entity_poly.pdbx_seq_one_letter_code
_entity_poly.pdbx_strand_id
1 'polypeptide(L)'
;MIVHGPPVADQSDVAQLQHLDEGEVAIIVPRNTLIDFGPRDETPTLIDAEDEFDRLFATFKHTAWRLETRRRYASDEATPEWQQFAAGRPIEWDYDDSWCRNVRAQTEQGKRFERVRLVDSPATPAQMYLRSNAVRNCAVGEDIRNLGRSEANRLHLPDEDFWLFDSRLVARLLFDEADNLTGAELITEPAAVNRYCQARDAAWHYAVPYEEFKVDET
;
A
#
# COMPACT_ATOMS: atom_id res chain seq x y z
N MET A 1 15.50 -10.78 19.33
CA MET A 1 15.08 -9.55 20.03
C MET A 1 15.72 -9.54 21.41
N ILE A 2 16.37 -8.44 21.80
CA ILE A 2 16.90 -8.24 23.16
C ILE A 2 15.94 -7.27 23.86
N VAL A 3 15.39 -7.66 25.01
CA VAL A 3 14.44 -6.83 25.78
C VAL A 3 15.04 -6.53 27.15
N HIS A 4 15.03 -5.27 27.56
CA HIS A 4 15.51 -4.84 28.88
C HIS A 4 14.41 -4.08 29.64
N GLY A 5 14.33 -4.26 30.95
CA GLY A 5 13.34 -3.62 31.79
C GLY A 5 13.62 -3.84 33.27
N PRO A 6 12.92 -3.11 34.17
CA PRO A 6 13.01 -3.39 35.60
C PRO A 6 12.50 -4.82 35.89
N PRO A 7 13.10 -5.51 36.87
CA PRO A 7 12.62 -6.81 37.30
C PRO A 7 11.17 -6.74 37.78
N VAL A 8 10.41 -7.82 37.60
CA VAL A 8 9.09 -7.95 38.22
C VAL A 8 9.24 -7.90 39.75
N ALA A 9 8.63 -6.90 40.37
CA ALA A 9 8.73 -6.69 41.82
C ALA A 9 7.71 -7.52 42.61
N ASP A 10 6.60 -7.93 42.00
CA ASP A 10 5.55 -8.70 42.64
C ASP A 10 5.91 -10.19 42.70
N GLN A 11 6.09 -10.71 43.91
CA GLN A 11 6.45 -12.12 44.13
C GLN A 11 5.32 -13.09 43.73
N SER A 12 4.07 -12.64 43.75
CA SER A 12 2.92 -13.45 43.34
C SER A 12 2.86 -13.66 41.82
N ASP A 13 3.34 -12.68 41.04
CA ASP A 13 3.47 -12.80 39.59
C ASP A 13 4.64 -13.72 39.23
N VAL A 14 5.77 -13.59 39.92
CA VAL A 14 6.93 -14.47 39.73
C VAL A 14 6.61 -15.92 40.07
N ALA A 15 5.83 -16.16 41.13
CA ALA A 15 5.40 -17.50 41.55
C ALA A 15 4.50 -18.23 40.54
N GLN A 16 3.92 -17.52 39.56
CA GLN A 16 3.11 -18.11 38.48
C GLN A 16 3.96 -18.64 37.32
N LEU A 17 5.25 -18.28 37.25
CA LEU A 17 6.15 -18.71 36.17
C LEU A 17 6.56 -20.17 36.36
N GLN A 18 6.44 -20.99 35.32
CA GLN A 18 6.66 -22.44 35.42
C GLN A 18 8.08 -22.88 35.06
N HIS A 19 8.94 -21.99 34.55
CA HIS A 19 10.27 -22.30 34.00
C HIS A 19 11.25 -21.12 34.12
N LEU A 20 11.42 -20.56 35.32
CA LEU A 20 12.43 -19.52 35.57
C LEU A 20 13.69 -20.18 36.18
N ASP A 21 14.77 -20.24 35.41
CA ASP A 21 16.02 -20.89 35.81
C ASP A 21 16.93 -19.97 36.65
N GLU A 22 17.93 -20.58 37.31
CA GLU A 22 18.88 -19.85 38.15
C GLU A 22 19.71 -18.87 37.31
N GLY A 23 19.55 -17.57 37.57
CA GLY A 23 20.17 -16.47 36.82
C GLY A 23 19.25 -15.75 35.85
N GLU A 24 18.02 -16.23 35.66
CA GLU A 24 17.02 -15.56 34.84
C GLU A 24 16.28 -14.47 35.61
N VAL A 25 15.99 -13.35 34.93
CA VAL A 25 15.26 -12.21 35.50
C VAL A 25 13.99 -12.00 34.71
N ALA A 26 12.85 -12.17 35.37
CA ALA A 26 11.55 -11.88 34.78
C ALA A 26 11.37 -10.35 34.60
N ILE A 27 10.88 -9.94 33.44
CA ILE A 27 10.52 -8.56 33.12
C ILE A 27 9.10 -8.50 32.55
N ILE A 28 8.36 -7.42 32.81
CA ILE A 28 7.06 -7.19 32.17
C ILE A 28 7.30 -6.52 30.83
N VAL A 29 6.91 -7.20 29.76
CA VAL A 29 6.93 -6.64 28.40
C VAL A 29 5.53 -6.13 28.08
N PRO A 30 5.37 -4.83 27.77
CA PRO A 30 4.09 -4.29 27.31
C PRO A 30 3.55 -5.08 26.12
N ARG A 31 2.25 -5.36 26.13
CA ARG A 31 1.62 -6.25 25.14
C ARG A 31 1.81 -5.76 23.70
N ASN A 32 1.86 -4.44 23.51
CA ASN A 32 2.18 -3.80 22.23
C ASN A 32 3.60 -4.10 21.76
N THR A 33 4.59 -4.22 22.65
CA THR A 33 5.97 -4.55 22.27
C THR A 33 6.09 -5.95 21.68
N LEU A 34 5.33 -6.92 22.19
CA LEU A 34 5.29 -8.29 21.65
C LEU A 34 4.60 -8.34 20.29
N ILE A 35 3.54 -7.55 20.10
CA ILE A 35 2.85 -7.39 18.82
C ILE A 35 3.78 -6.72 17.80
N ASP A 36 4.53 -5.71 18.23
CA ASP A 36 5.28 -4.88 17.30
C ASP A 36 6.66 -5.45 16.92
N PHE A 37 7.31 -6.17 17.83
CA PHE A 37 8.71 -6.58 17.74
C PHE A 37 8.96 -8.07 18.08
N GLY A 38 7.90 -8.87 18.31
CA GLY A 38 8.03 -10.30 18.57
C GLY A 38 8.79 -11.05 17.46
N PRO A 39 9.50 -12.16 17.78
CA PRO A 39 10.17 -12.98 16.76
C PRO A 39 9.15 -13.45 15.72
N ARG A 40 9.42 -13.21 14.45
CA ARG A 40 8.57 -13.64 13.33
C ARG A 40 9.24 -14.83 12.65
N ASP A 41 8.57 -15.97 12.63
CA ASP A 41 8.87 -17.06 11.70
C ASP A 41 8.08 -16.81 10.42
N GLU A 42 8.52 -15.87 9.58
CA GLU A 42 7.86 -15.66 8.28
C GLU A 42 8.91 -15.37 7.23
N THR A 43 9.31 -16.40 6.49
CA THR A 43 9.87 -16.20 5.15
C THR A 43 8.79 -15.47 4.34
N PRO A 44 9.08 -14.28 3.80
CA PRO A 44 8.12 -13.54 2.97
C PRO A 44 7.54 -14.44 1.88
N THR A 45 6.21 -14.47 1.75
CA THR A 45 5.59 -15.10 0.58
C THR A 45 5.76 -14.14 -0.59
N LEU A 46 6.78 -14.38 -1.40
CA LEU A 46 7.05 -13.64 -2.62
C LEU A 46 6.27 -14.28 -3.77
N ILE A 47 5.53 -13.46 -4.50
CA ILE A 47 4.88 -13.86 -5.75
C ILE A 47 5.55 -13.13 -6.91
N ASP A 48 6.14 -13.91 -7.81
CA ASP A 48 6.70 -13.44 -9.10
C ASP A 48 5.65 -13.52 -10.23
N ALA A 49 4.52 -14.19 -10.00
CA ALA A 49 3.58 -14.54 -11.05
C ALA A 49 2.51 -13.44 -11.28
N GLU A 50 2.52 -12.84 -12.47
CA GLU A 50 1.42 -12.02 -13.00
C GLU A 50 0.06 -12.70 -12.74
N ASP A 51 -0.04 -14.01 -12.99
CA ASP A 51 -1.26 -14.79 -12.79
C ASP A 51 -1.73 -14.90 -11.34
N GLU A 52 -0.84 -14.92 -10.35
CA GLU A 52 -1.24 -15.05 -8.94
C GLU A 52 -1.65 -13.69 -8.37
N PHE A 53 -0.94 -12.64 -8.76
CA PHE A 53 -1.28 -11.27 -8.41
C PHE A 53 -2.60 -10.84 -9.05
N ASP A 54 -2.81 -11.14 -10.33
CA ASP A 54 -4.04 -10.82 -11.07
C ASP A 54 -5.29 -11.48 -10.46
N ARG A 55 -5.15 -12.69 -9.91
CA ARG A 55 -6.24 -13.39 -9.21
C ARG A 55 -6.74 -12.64 -7.98
N LEU A 56 -5.92 -11.82 -7.33
CA LEU A 56 -6.35 -11.04 -6.17
C LEU A 56 -7.44 -10.04 -6.57
N PHE A 57 -7.30 -9.42 -7.74
CA PHE A 57 -8.27 -8.48 -8.30
C PHE A 57 -9.55 -9.15 -8.82
N ALA A 58 -9.55 -10.47 -9.03
CA ALA A 58 -10.74 -11.23 -9.36
C ALA A 58 -11.48 -11.78 -8.13
N THR A 59 -10.77 -12.01 -7.03
CA THR A 59 -11.27 -12.84 -5.90
C THR A 59 -11.61 -12.06 -4.62
N PHE A 60 -11.15 -10.82 -4.49
CA PHE A 60 -11.49 -9.94 -3.36
C PHE A 60 -13.02 -9.73 -3.23
N LYS A 61 -13.49 -9.42 -2.01
CA LYS A 61 -14.92 -9.45 -1.66
C LYS A 61 -15.56 -8.08 -1.55
N HIS A 62 -14.83 -7.08 -1.09
CA HIS A 62 -15.38 -5.77 -0.74
C HIS A 62 -14.53 -4.63 -1.27
N THR A 63 -13.21 -4.66 -1.03
CA THR A 63 -12.35 -3.52 -1.34
C THR A 63 -10.97 -3.95 -1.79
N ALA A 64 -10.52 -3.41 -2.90
CA ALA A 64 -9.12 -3.36 -3.32
C ALA A 64 -8.66 -1.90 -3.23
N TRP A 65 -7.80 -1.60 -2.26
CA TRP A 65 -7.32 -0.26 -1.99
C TRP A 65 -5.81 -0.16 -2.28
N ARG A 66 -5.34 0.91 -2.93
CA ARG A 66 -3.91 1.10 -3.24
C ARG A 66 -3.34 2.42 -2.74
N LEU A 67 -2.13 2.37 -2.18
CA LEU A 67 -1.26 3.53 -2.03
C LEU A 67 -0.18 3.49 -3.13
N GLU A 68 -0.05 4.60 -3.85
CA GLU A 68 1.04 4.87 -4.80
C GLU A 68 1.93 5.97 -4.24
N THR A 69 3.16 5.63 -3.89
CA THR A 69 4.13 6.54 -3.28
C THR A 69 5.20 6.98 -4.28
N ARG A 70 5.35 6.28 -5.41
CA ARG A 70 6.44 6.52 -6.36
C ARG A 70 6.25 7.80 -7.18
N ARG A 71 7.37 8.27 -7.74
CA ARG A 71 7.43 9.44 -8.64
C ARG A 71 7.27 9.08 -10.11
N ARG A 72 7.43 7.80 -10.46
CA ARG A 72 7.24 7.23 -11.80
C ARG A 72 7.05 5.72 -11.71
N TYR A 73 6.59 5.13 -12.81
CA TYR A 73 6.55 3.68 -13.03
C TYR A 73 7.12 3.38 -14.41
N ALA A 74 8.11 2.50 -14.51
CA ALA A 74 8.72 2.17 -15.80
C ALA A 74 7.72 1.52 -16.78
N SER A 75 6.75 0.77 -16.25
CA SER A 75 5.67 0.16 -17.02
C SER A 75 4.83 1.20 -17.76
N ASP A 76 4.54 2.33 -17.12
CA ASP A 76 3.76 3.42 -17.71
C ASP A 76 4.55 4.10 -18.83
N GLU A 77 5.83 4.37 -18.58
CA GLU A 77 6.73 5.05 -19.52
C GLU A 77 7.00 4.24 -20.79
N ALA A 78 6.77 2.93 -20.75
CA ALA A 78 6.90 2.02 -21.89
C ALA A 78 5.69 2.04 -22.84
N THR A 79 4.59 2.70 -22.47
CA THR A 79 3.33 2.66 -23.22
C THR A 79 3.26 3.67 -24.37
N PRO A 80 2.47 3.40 -25.44
CA PRO A 80 2.17 4.40 -26.47
C PRO A 80 1.48 5.66 -25.92
N GLU A 81 0.65 5.53 -24.88
CA GLU A 81 -0.06 6.62 -24.22
C GLU A 81 0.90 7.59 -23.54
N TRP A 82 1.95 7.07 -22.90
CA TRP A 82 3.05 7.89 -22.39
C TRP A 82 3.71 8.71 -23.49
N GLN A 83 4.00 8.10 -24.64
CA GLN A 83 4.63 8.80 -25.76
C GLN A 83 3.73 9.90 -26.34
N GLN A 84 2.40 9.73 -26.29
CA GLN A 84 1.45 10.78 -26.66
C GLN A 84 1.49 11.93 -25.65
N PHE A 85 1.41 11.61 -24.36
CA PHE A 85 1.49 12.58 -23.26
C PHE A 85 2.79 13.39 -23.29
N ALA A 86 3.94 12.71 -23.35
CA ALA A 86 5.25 13.34 -23.36
C ALA A 86 5.47 14.24 -24.59
N ALA A 87 4.78 13.98 -25.70
CA ALA A 87 4.78 14.81 -26.90
C ALA A 87 3.73 15.95 -26.86
N GLY A 88 2.97 16.09 -25.77
CA GLY A 88 1.88 17.07 -25.67
C GLY A 88 0.70 16.80 -26.61
N ARG A 89 0.54 15.55 -27.07
CA ARG A 89 -0.56 15.13 -27.94
C ARG A 89 -1.75 14.66 -27.12
N PRO A 90 -2.98 14.75 -27.65
CA PRO A 90 -4.13 14.06 -27.04
C PRO A 90 -3.81 12.58 -26.84
N ILE A 91 -4.19 12.04 -25.68
CA ILE A 91 -4.02 10.62 -25.35
C ILE A 91 -5.27 9.87 -25.78
N GLU A 92 -5.10 8.84 -26.60
CA GLU A 92 -6.15 7.89 -26.94
C GLU A 92 -6.17 6.75 -25.91
N TRP A 93 -7.11 6.81 -24.97
CA TRP A 93 -7.25 5.80 -23.92
C TRP A 93 -8.00 4.55 -24.41
N ASP A 94 -7.44 3.36 -24.18
CA ASP A 94 -8.17 2.10 -24.31
C ASP A 94 -9.01 1.83 -23.05
N TYR A 95 -10.34 1.93 -23.14
CA TYR A 95 -11.25 1.68 -22.03
C TYR A 95 -11.69 0.21 -21.91
N ASP A 96 -11.18 -0.68 -22.76
CA ASP A 96 -11.60 -2.07 -22.84
C ASP A 96 -10.45 -3.06 -22.69
N ASP A 97 -9.28 -2.64 -22.20
CA ASP A 97 -8.21 -3.57 -21.83
C ASP A 97 -8.64 -4.53 -20.69
N SER A 98 -7.78 -5.52 -20.40
CA SER A 98 -8.07 -6.52 -19.36
C SER A 98 -8.33 -5.90 -17.99
N TRP A 99 -7.57 -4.86 -17.61
CA TRP A 99 -7.72 -4.15 -16.35
C TRP A 99 -9.08 -3.45 -16.27
N CYS A 100 -9.41 -2.62 -17.26
CA CYS A 100 -10.66 -1.87 -17.33
C CYS A 100 -11.88 -2.78 -17.30
N ARG A 101 -11.86 -3.89 -18.06
CA ARG A 101 -12.93 -4.88 -18.04
C ARG A 101 -13.09 -5.52 -16.66
N ASN A 102 -11.99 -5.85 -15.99
CA ASN A 102 -12.05 -6.39 -14.63
C ASN A 102 -12.62 -5.36 -13.65
N VAL A 103 -12.06 -4.14 -13.56
CA VAL A 103 -12.53 -3.11 -12.63
C VAL A 103 -14.02 -2.84 -12.82
N ARG A 104 -14.49 -2.70 -14.07
CA ARG A 104 -15.92 -2.54 -14.38
C ARG A 104 -16.76 -3.71 -13.86
N ALA A 105 -16.36 -4.95 -14.16
CA ALA A 105 -17.09 -6.13 -13.72
C ALA A 105 -17.13 -6.27 -12.18
N GLN A 106 -16.07 -5.88 -11.47
CA GLN A 106 -16.03 -5.94 -10.01
C GLN A 106 -16.85 -4.83 -9.36
N THR A 107 -16.83 -3.62 -9.92
CA THR A 107 -17.57 -2.46 -9.41
C THR A 107 -19.07 -2.58 -9.67
N GLU A 108 -19.48 -3.19 -10.79
CA GLU A 108 -20.89 -3.57 -11.04
C GLU A 108 -21.45 -4.56 -10.00
N GLN A 109 -20.58 -5.35 -9.35
CA GLN A 109 -20.94 -6.23 -8.23
C GLN A 109 -20.98 -5.50 -6.87
N GLY A 110 -20.79 -4.18 -6.86
CA GLY A 110 -20.76 -3.35 -5.65
C GLY A 110 -19.44 -3.38 -4.88
N LYS A 111 -18.37 -3.94 -5.46
CA LYS A 111 -17.02 -3.91 -4.87
C LYS A 111 -16.35 -2.56 -5.15
N ARG A 112 -15.40 -2.16 -4.31
CA ARG A 112 -14.71 -0.87 -4.42
C ARG A 112 -13.27 -1.04 -4.87
N PHE A 113 -12.88 -0.26 -5.86
CA PHE A 113 -11.49 0.01 -6.21
C PHE A 113 -11.17 1.44 -5.80
N GLU A 114 -10.20 1.59 -4.91
CA GLU A 114 -9.87 2.88 -4.29
C GLU A 114 -8.37 3.09 -4.33
N ARG A 115 -7.93 4.32 -4.57
CA ARG A 115 -6.51 4.63 -4.74
C ARG A 115 -6.16 5.99 -4.19
N VAL A 116 -5.04 6.06 -3.47
CA VAL A 116 -4.39 7.32 -3.11
C VAL A 116 -3.03 7.38 -3.79
N ARG A 117 -2.79 8.47 -4.51
CA ARG A 117 -1.50 8.75 -5.16
C ARG A 117 -0.81 9.92 -4.47
N LEU A 118 0.45 9.71 -4.08
CA LEU A 118 1.28 10.78 -3.54
C LEU A 118 1.81 11.65 -4.69
N VAL A 119 1.72 12.96 -4.50
CA VAL A 119 2.16 13.96 -5.48
C VAL A 119 3.23 14.85 -4.86
N ASP A 120 4.35 15.01 -5.55
CA ASP A 120 5.41 15.92 -5.14
C ASP A 120 5.05 17.38 -5.50
N SER A 121 5.70 18.35 -4.85
CA SER A 121 5.62 19.78 -5.21
C SER A 121 7.03 20.30 -5.46
N PRO A 122 7.39 20.61 -6.72
CA PRO A 122 6.60 20.40 -7.94
C PRO A 122 6.40 18.92 -8.28
N ALA A 123 5.33 18.60 -9.01
CA ALA A 123 5.06 17.23 -9.46
C ALA A 123 6.00 16.81 -10.58
N THR A 124 6.34 15.52 -10.65
CA THR A 124 7.11 14.98 -11.78
C THR A 124 6.25 14.86 -13.04
N PRO A 125 6.86 14.83 -14.24
CA PRO A 125 6.13 14.53 -15.47
C PRO A 125 5.34 13.22 -15.40
N ALA A 126 5.90 12.20 -14.74
CA ALA A 126 5.21 10.92 -14.55
C ALA A 126 4.02 11.00 -13.60
N GLN A 127 4.08 11.82 -12.54
CA GLN A 127 2.91 12.10 -11.71
C GLN A 127 1.82 12.88 -12.47
N MET A 128 2.20 13.77 -13.38
CA MET A 128 1.25 14.46 -14.26
C MET A 128 0.60 13.52 -15.28
N TYR A 129 1.35 12.54 -15.79
CA TYR A 129 0.79 11.46 -16.60
C TYR A 129 -0.21 10.62 -15.80
N LEU A 130 0.15 10.20 -14.58
CA LEU A 130 -0.75 9.44 -13.70
C LEU A 130 -2.04 10.20 -13.40
N ARG A 131 -1.95 11.51 -13.19
CA ARG A 131 -3.12 12.39 -13.07
C ARG A 131 -3.99 12.34 -14.33
N SER A 132 -3.39 12.39 -15.51
CA SER A 132 -4.11 12.30 -16.80
C SER A 132 -4.77 10.92 -16.98
N ASN A 133 -4.08 9.84 -16.59
CA ASN A 133 -4.59 8.47 -16.61
C ASN A 133 -5.74 8.25 -15.61
N ALA A 134 -5.82 9.05 -14.53
CA ALA A 134 -6.91 8.94 -13.56
C ALA A 134 -8.31 9.08 -14.19
N VAL A 135 -8.44 9.90 -15.25
CA VAL A 135 -9.69 10.04 -16.02
C VAL A 135 -10.16 8.69 -16.55
N ARG A 136 -9.22 7.90 -17.10
CA ARG A 136 -9.51 6.57 -17.64
C ARG A 136 -9.91 5.58 -16.55
N ASN A 137 -9.14 5.50 -15.47
CA ASN A 137 -9.42 4.60 -14.35
C ASN A 137 -10.77 4.93 -13.67
N CYS A 138 -11.07 6.21 -13.46
CA CYS A 138 -12.32 6.63 -12.84
C CYS A 138 -13.53 6.34 -13.74
N ALA A 139 -13.39 6.44 -15.07
CA ALA A 139 -14.45 6.10 -16.01
C ALA A 139 -14.87 4.61 -15.96
N VAL A 140 -14.03 3.73 -15.42
CA VAL A 140 -14.32 2.28 -15.28
C VAL A 140 -14.62 1.86 -13.84
N GLY A 141 -14.69 2.81 -12.90
CA GLY A 141 -15.22 2.59 -11.55
C GLY A 141 -14.22 2.75 -10.39
N GLU A 142 -12.98 3.19 -10.63
CA GLU A 142 -12.05 3.50 -9.52
C GLU A 142 -12.35 4.86 -8.87
N ASP A 143 -12.24 4.96 -7.53
CA ASP A 143 -12.15 6.24 -6.80
C ASP A 143 -10.67 6.58 -6.58
N ILE A 144 -10.15 7.51 -7.38
CA ILE A 144 -8.76 7.96 -7.32
C ILE A 144 -8.66 9.33 -6.66
N ARG A 145 -7.82 9.38 -5.63
CA ARG A 145 -7.51 10.58 -4.86
C ARG A 145 -6.02 10.85 -4.86
N ASN A 146 -5.68 12.11 -4.62
CA ASN A 146 -4.30 12.58 -4.51
C ASN A 146 -4.03 13.18 -3.14
N LEU A 147 -2.81 12.99 -2.65
CA LEU A 147 -2.31 13.54 -1.40
C LEU A 147 -0.91 14.14 -1.63
N GLY A 148 -0.67 15.34 -1.13
CA GLY A 148 0.66 15.97 -1.24
C GLY A 148 1.70 15.22 -0.41
N ARG A 149 2.93 15.09 -0.91
CA ARG A 149 3.99 14.34 -0.23
C ARG A 149 4.36 14.92 1.14
N SER A 150 4.31 16.24 1.31
CA SER A 150 4.53 16.88 2.62
C SER A 150 3.52 16.41 3.67
N GLU A 151 2.25 16.29 3.27
CA GLU A 151 1.18 15.79 4.14
C GLU A 151 1.34 14.30 4.41
N ALA A 152 1.71 13.49 3.41
CA ALA A 152 2.03 12.08 3.60
C ALA A 152 3.15 11.87 4.64
N ASN A 153 4.22 12.67 4.56
CA ASN A 153 5.32 12.65 5.52
C ASN A 153 4.84 13.04 6.93
N ARG A 154 4.00 14.08 7.04
CA ARG A 154 3.40 14.51 8.32
C ARG A 154 2.56 13.40 8.96
N LEU A 155 1.89 12.59 8.14
CA LEU A 155 1.07 11.45 8.56
C LEU A 155 1.90 10.17 8.81
N HIS A 156 3.21 10.18 8.54
CA HIS A 156 4.08 9.02 8.62
C HIS A 156 3.56 7.84 7.78
N LEU A 157 3.07 8.13 6.56
CA LEU A 157 2.65 7.08 5.64
C LEU A 157 3.86 6.22 5.19
N PRO A 158 3.64 4.95 4.85
CA PRO A 158 4.68 4.11 4.26
C PRO A 158 5.25 4.72 2.98
N ASP A 159 6.53 4.47 2.73
CA ASP A 159 7.20 4.86 1.48
C ASP A 159 7.06 3.79 0.39
N GLU A 160 6.58 2.59 0.74
CA GLU A 160 6.26 1.52 -0.20
C GLU A 160 4.89 1.66 -0.85
N ASP A 161 4.82 1.26 -2.12
CA ASP A 161 3.57 0.98 -2.81
C ASP A 161 2.96 -0.33 -2.30
N PHE A 162 1.65 -0.33 -2.08
CA PHE A 162 0.95 -1.57 -1.72
C PHE A 162 -0.51 -1.56 -2.15
N TRP A 163 -1.04 -2.77 -2.36
CA TRP A 163 -2.47 -3.04 -2.37
C TRP A 163 -2.90 -3.64 -1.04
N LEU A 164 -4.09 -3.25 -0.57
CA LEU A 164 -4.78 -3.82 0.58
C LEU A 164 -6.13 -4.38 0.11
N PHE A 165 -6.27 -5.69 0.22
CA PHE A 165 -7.49 -6.40 -0.15
C PHE A 165 -8.29 -6.76 1.12
N ASP A 166 -9.55 -6.36 1.14
CA ASP A 166 -10.55 -6.67 2.17
C ASP A 166 -10.07 -6.46 3.62
N SER A 167 -9.12 -5.54 3.84
CA SER A 167 -8.47 -5.30 5.14
C SER A 167 -7.84 -6.56 5.78
N ARG A 168 -7.42 -7.53 4.95
CA ARG A 168 -6.90 -8.85 5.42
C ARG A 168 -5.62 -9.31 4.74
N LEU A 169 -5.33 -8.79 3.55
CA LEU A 169 -4.17 -9.17 2.76
C LEU A 169 -3.54 -7.92 2.18
N VAL A 170 -2.25 -7.75 2.40
CA VAL A 170 -1.45 -6.70 1.78
C VAL A 170 -0.56 -7.33 0.73
N ALA A 171 -0.51 -6.75 -0.46
CA ALA A 171 0.49 -7.04 -1.47
C ALA A 171 1.41 -5.83 -1.58
N ARG A 172 2.57 -5.92 -0.92
CA ARG A 172 3.61 -4.88 -0.94
C ARG A 172 4.40 -5.01 -2.22
N LEU A 173 4.37 -3.98 -3.06
CA LEU A 173 4.98 -4.02 -4.38
C LEU A 173 6.50 -3.81 -4.29
N LEU A 174 7.25 -4.68 -4.95
CA LEU A 174 8.70 -4.64 -4.99
C LEU A 174 9.15 -4.05 -6.32
N PHE A 175 10.06 -3.08 -6.25
CA PHE A 175 10.59 -2.40 -7.43
C PHE A 175 12.11 -2.44 -7.41
N ASP A 176 12.71 -2.49 -8.61
CA ASP A 176 14.14 -2.27 -8.77
C ASP A 176 14.51 -0.77 -8.75
N GLU A 177 15.80 -0.48 -8.88
CA GLU A 177 16.33 0.89 -8.94
C GLU A 177 15.85 1.67 -10.18
N ALA A 178 15.38 0.97 -11.20
CA ALA A 178 14.85 1.52 -12.44
C ALA A 178 13.31 1.58 -12.45
N ASP A 179 12.65 1.51 -11.29
CA ASP A 179 11.19 1.58 -11.15
C ASP A 179 10.42 0.49 -11.92
N ASN A 180 11.07 -0.64 -12.23
CA ASN A 180 10.39 -1.83 -12.75
C ASN A 180 9.78 -2.59 -11.58
N LEU A 181 8.51 -2.99 -11.70
CA LEU A 181 7.88 -3.90 -10.76
C LEU A 181 8.54 -5.28 -10.91
N THR A 182 9.17 -5.77 -9.84
CA THR A 182 9.87 -7.07 -9.83
C THR A 182 9.08 -8.17 -9.14
N GLY A 183 8.03 -7.82 -8.41
CA GLY A 183 7.14 -8.78 -7.75
C GLY A 183 6.32 -8.13 -6.64
N ALA A 184 5.68 -8.96 -5.82
CA ALA A 184 5.00 -8.51 -4.62
C ALA A 184 5.26 -9.46 -3.44
N GLU A 185 5.38 -8.87 -2.26
CA GLU A 185 5.35 -9.61 -0.99
C GLU A 185 3.93 -9.63 -0.45
N LEU A 186 3.42 -10.84 -0.17
CA LEU A 186 2.12 -11.03 0.46
C LEU A 186 2.26 -11.05 1.98
N ILE A 187 1.50 -10.17 2.64
CA ILE A 187 1.47 -10.01 4.10
C ILE A 187 0.05 -10.29 4.57
N THR A 188 -0.10 -11.32 5.41
CA THR A 188 -1.39 -11.73 6.02
C THR A 188 -1.36 -11.69 7.55
N GLU A 189 -0.21 -11.38 8.15
CA GLU A 189 -0.05 -11.24 9.58
C GLU A 189 -0.96 -10.11 10.11
N PRO A 190 -1.89 -10.39 11.04
CA PRO A 190 -2.93 -9.43 11.42
C PRO A 190 -2.43 -8.07 11.92
N ALA A 191 -1.33 -8.03 12.69
CA ALA A 191 -0.78 -6.79 13.21
C ALA A 191 -0.15 -5.94 12.09
N ALA A 192 0.61 -6.57 11.19
CA ALA A 192 1.16 -5.92 10.01
C ALA A 192 0.04 -5.38 9.11
N VAL A 193 -0.96 -6.19 8.79
CA VAL A 193 -2.14 -5.76 8.01
C VAL A 193 -2.84 -4.58 8.69
N ASN A 194 -2.98 -4.59 10.03
CA ASN A 194 -3.58 -3.49 10.75
C ASN A 194 -2.82 -2.16 10.56
N ARG A 195 -1.48 -2.18 10.51
CA ARG A 195 -0.68 -0.98 10.22
C ARG A 195 -0.98 -0.41 8.83
N TYR A 196 -1.13 -1.27 7.82
CA TYR A 196 -1.52 -0.83 6.47
C TYR A 196 -2.97 -0.31 6.43
N CYS A 197 -3.89 -0.90 7.20
CA CYS A 197 -5.24 -0.35 7.37
C CYS A 197 -5.22 1.05 7.98
N GLN A 198 -4.40 1.29 9.00
CA GLN A 198 -4.24 2.62 9.60
C GLN A 198 -3.65 3.63 8.60
N ALA A 199 -2.66 3.21 7.81
CA ALA A 199 -2.10 4.02 6.73
C ALA A 199 -3.16 4.38 5.67
N ARG A 200 -3.99 3.41 5.25
CA ARG A 200 -5.14 3.66 4.38
C ARG A 200 -6.06 4.73 4.98
N ASP A 201 -6.50 4.54 6.23
CA ASP A 201 -7.50 5.41 6.85
C ASP A 201 -6.97 6.85 6.98
N ALA A 202 -5.68 6.99 7.34
CA ALA A 202 -5.00 8.29 7.38
C ALA A 202 -4.89 8.91 5.97
N ALA A 203 -4.40 8.16 4.98
CA ALA A 203 -4.26 8.64 3.61
C ALA A 203 -5.62 9.07 3.02
N TRP A 204 -6.65 8.23 3.18
CA TRP A 204 -7.99 8.46 2.64
C TRP A 204 -8.69 9.67 3.25
N HIS A 205 -8.47 9.94 4.53
CA HIS A 205 -9.06 11.08 5.22
C HIS A 205 -8.59 12.43 4.64
N TYR A 206 -7.31 12.53 4.26
CA TYR A 206 -6.72 13.78 3.78
C TYR A 206 -6.59 13.87 2.25
N ALA A 207 -6.67 12.73 1.54
CA ALA A 207 -6.62 12.72 0.09
C ALA A 207 -7.91 13.30 -0.51
N VAL A 208 -7.76 14.11 -1.55
CA VAL A 208 -8.88 14.73 -2.28
C VAL A 208 -9.04 14.08 -3.65
N PRO A 209 -10.25 14.06 -4.24
CA PRO A 209 -10.46 13.55 -5.60
C PRO A 209 -9.45 14.12 -6.58
N TYR A 210 -9.00 13.31 -7.54
CA TYR A 210 -7.94 13.73 -8.46
C TYR A 210 -8.30 15.06 -9.17
N GLU A 211 -9.56 15.28 -9.52
CA GLU A 211 -10.04 16.50 -10.18
C GLU A 211 -9.87 17.77 -9.32
N GLU A 212 -10.00 17.64 -8.00
CA GLU A 212 -9.90 18.74 -7.05
C GLU A 212 -8.47 19.01 -6.58
N PHE A 213 -7.56 18.04 -6.75
CA PHE A 213 -6.17 18.19 -6.35
C PHE A 213 -5.46 19.24 -7.21
N LYS A 214 -4.92 20.28 -6.55
CA LYS A 214 -4.10 21.30 -7.21
C LYS A 214 -2.67 20.83 -7.31
N VAL A 215 -2.13 20.83 -8.51
CA VAL A 215 -0.72 20.53 -8.74
C VAL A 215 0.03 21.83 -8.96
N ASP A 216 1.12 22.03 -8.23
CA ASP A 216 2.06 23.10 -8.53
C ASP A 216 2.85 22.68 -9.78
N GLU A 217 2.51 23.28 -10.91
CA GLU A 217 3.25 23.11 -12.16
C GLU A 217 4.58 23.87 -12.08
N THR A 218 5.65 23.30 -12.65
CA THR A 218 6.98 23.92 -12.70
C THR A 218 7.06 24.99 -13.77
#